data_AF-A0A397WMW0-F1
#
_entry.id   AF-A0A397WMW0-F1
#
_cell.length_a   1.000
_cell.length_b   1.000
_cell.length_c   1.000
_cell.angle_alpha   90.00
_cell.angle_beta   90.00
_cell.angle_gamma   90.00
#
_symmetry.space_group_name_H-M   'P 1'
#
loop_
_entity.id
_entity.type
_entity.pdbx_description
1 polymer ?
#
loop_
_entity_poly.entity_id
_entity_poly.type
_entity_poly.pdbx_seq_one_letter_code
_entity_poly.pdbx_strand_id
1 'polypeptide(L)'
;MEVNKKEIIDIALIISIIIVGMLPLFFYQGFMEASLKKECLKATINAIKIEINRHLEWLETSDVENRGEILNRLNQLIVDLEKYKDMKIEEYTIPEKREVIGWIEGSYKMDNLLYIENMTRSGPFYHIVGIRGNATIEPNKKYLMTIYLVYPRYYPFESYYVYVYKY
;
A
#
# COMPACT_ATOMS: atom_id res chain seq x y z
N MET A 1 -47.52 -32.50 16.58
CA MET A 1 -46.09 -32.52 16.21
C MET A 1 -45.34 -32.07 17.46
N GLU A 2 -44.92 -33.02 18.31
CA GLU A 2 -44.12 -32.68 19.50
C GLU A 2 -42.70 -32.35 19.03
N VAL A 3 -42.28 -31.11 19.26
CA VAL A 3 -40.92 -30.69 18.95
C VAL A 3 -39.99 -31.27 20.01
N ASN A 4 -38.99 -32.04 19.59
CA ASN A 4 -38.04 -32.67 20.47
C ASN A 4 -37.15 -31.60 21.13
N LYS A 5 -37.33 -31.39 22.44
CA LYS A 5 -36.56 -30.39 23.22
C LYS A 5 -35.04 -30.60 23.10
N LYS A 6 -34.57 -31.83 22.90
CA LYS A 6 -33.14 -32.14 22.73
C LYS A 6 -32.62 -31.59 21.41
N GLU A 7 -33.37 -31.71 20.32
CA GLU A 7 -32.99 -31.15 19.01
C GLU A 7 -32.93 -29.61 19.04
N ILE A 8 -33.84 -28.94 19.76
CA ILE A 8 -33.79 -27.48 19.92
C ILE A 8 -32.52 -27.05 20.68
N ILE A 9 -32.15 -27.76 21.74
CA ILE A 9 -30.97 -27.45 22.54
C ILE A 9 -29.70 -27.67 21.73
N ASP A 10 -29.61 -28.77 20.98
CA ASP A 10 -28.45 -29.07 20.13
C ASP A 10 -28.28 -28.03 19.01
N ILE A 11 -29.39 -27.60 18.38
CA ILE A 11 -29.36 -26.51 17.38
C ILE A 11 -28.94 -25.18 18.01
N ALA A 12 -29.47 -24.82 19.17
CA ALA A 12 -29.09 -23.60 19.88
C ALA A 12 -27.61 -23.60 20.30
N LEU A 13 -27.07 -24.75 20.69
CA LEU A 13 -25.66 -24.91 21.04
C LEU A 13 -24.76 -24.75 19.81
N ILE A 14 -25.15 -25.33 18.67
CA ILE A 14 -24.42 -25.18 17.39
C ILE A 14 -24.44 -23.72 16.93
N ILE A 15 -25.60 -23.06 16.97
CA ILE A 15 -25.73 -21.64 16.63
C ILE A 15 -24.89 -20.78 17.57
N SER A 16 -24.89 -21.07 18.88
CA SER A 16 -24.05 -20.42 19.88
C SER A 16 -22.55 -20.54 19.55
N ILE A 17 -22.06 -21.73 19.23
CA ILE A 17 -20.66 -21.97 18.87
C ILE A 17 -20.28 -21.24 17.58
N ILE A 18 -21.16 -21.24 16.57
CA ILE A 18 -20.97 -20.50 15.33
C ILE A 18 -20.92 -18.99 15.58
N ILE A 19 -21.82 -18.44 16.39
CA ILE A 19 -21.86 -17.02 16.73
C ILE A 19 -20.60 -16.62 17.52
N VAL A 20 -20.19 -17.42 18.50
CA VAL A 20 -19.01 -17.13 19.34
C VAL A 20 -17.70 -17.31 18.57
N GLY A 21 -17.62 -18.24 17.61
CA GLY A 21 -16.41 -18.51 16.83
C GLY A 21 -16.27 -17.67 15.56
N MET A 22 -17.35 -17.48 14.79
CA MET A 22 -17.29 -16.84 13.47
C MET A 22 -17.43 -15.32 13.51
N LEU A 23 -18.28 -14.72 14.37
CA LEU A 23 -18.39 -13.26 14.43
C LEU A 23 -17.04 -12.58 14.74
N PRO A 24 -16.27 -13.03 15.76
CA PRO A 24 -14.98 -12.41 16.05
C PRO A 24 -14.00 -12.46 14.90
N LEU A 25 -14.04 -13.54 14.09
CA LEU A 25 -13.18 -13.69 12.92
C LEU A 25 -13.54 -12.67 11.83
N PHE A 26 -14.84 -12.47 11.55
CA PHE A 26 -15.29 -11.45 10.60
C PHE A 26 -14.92 -10.04 11.05
N PHE A 27 -15.11 -9.72 12.33
CA PHE A 27 -14.70 -8.41 12.87
C PHE A 27 -13.19 -8.21 12.79
N TYR A 28 -12.40 -9.24 13.12
CA TYR A 28 -10.95 -9.17 13.02
C TYR A 28 -10.48 -8.95 11.58
N GLN A 29 -11.07 -9.69 10.62
CA GLN A 29 -10.75 -9.52 9.21
C GLN A 29 -11.11 -8.12 8.69
N GLY A 30 -12.31 -7.63 9.02
CA GLY A 30 -12.73 -6.27 8.67
C GLY A 30 -11.84 -5.19 9.29
N PHE A 31 -11.43 -5.37 10.55
CA PHE A 31 -10.49 -4.47 11.22
C PHE A 31 -9.11 -4.45 10.53
N MET A 32 -8.58 -5.62 10.17
CA MET A 32 -7.29 -5.75 9.48
C MET A 32 -7.33 -5.13 8.07
N GLU A 33 -8.44 -5.31 7.35
CA GLU A 33 -8.66 -4.70 6.05
C GLU A 33 -8.71 -3.17 6.15
N ALA A 34 -9.48 -2.63 7.09
CA ALA A 34 -9.59 -1.19 7.31
C ALA A 34 -8.23 -0.58 7.71
N SER A 35 -7.47 -1.27 8.57
CA SER A 35 -6.11 -0.86 8.93
C SER A 35 -5.20 -0.81 7.70
N LEU A 36 -5.21 -1.85 6.87
CA LEU A 36 -4.39 -1.91 5.67
C LEU A 36 -4.79 -0.81 4.66
N LYS A 37 -6.09 -0.59 4.45
CA LYS A 37 -6.59 0.51 3.60
C LYS A 37 -6.09 1.86 4.10
N LYS A 38 -6.18 2.12 5.40
CA LYS A 38 -5.70 3.36 6.02
C LYS A 38 -4.20 3.57 5.79
N GLU A 39 -3.39 2.53 5.99
CA GLU A 39 -1.94 2.62 5.81
C GLU A 39 -1.55 2.78 4.33
N CYS A 40 -2.20 2.06 3.41
CA CYS A 40 -1.98 2.20 1.97
C CYS A 40 -2.44 3.56 1.45
N LEU A 41 -3.57 4.10 1.95
CA LEU A 41 -4.04 5.44 1.58
C LEU A 41 -3.04 6.51 2.04
N LYS A 42 -2.53 6.40 3.26
CA LYS A 42 -1.45 7.29 3.75
C LYS A 42 -0.20 7.19 2.87
N ALA A 43 0.21 5.98 2.49
CA ALA A 43 1.36 5.76 1.61
C ALA A 43 1.14 6.32 0.19
N THR A 44 -0.08 6.22 -0.35
CA THR A 44 -0.48 6.83 -1.62
C THR A 44 -0.34 8.35 -1.58
N ILE A 45 -0.84 8.98 -0.51
CA ILE A 45 -0.71 10.44 -0.31
C ILE A 45 0.76 10.85 -0.24
N ASN A 46 1.61 10.07 0.44
CA ASN A 46 3.05 10.33 0.50
C ASN A 46 3.70 10.21 -0.89
N ALA A 47 3.37 9.16 -1.65
CA ALA A 47 3.87 8.97 -3.01
C ALA A 47 3.52 10.16 -3.92
N ILE A 48 2.28 10.64 -3.88
CA ILE A 48 1.85 11.78 -4.68
C ILE A 48 2.61 13.05 -4.28
N LYS A 49 2.84 13.30 -2.98
CA LYS A 49 3.64 14.44 -2.53
C LYS A 49 5.09 14.38 -3.01
N ILE A 50 5.69 13.19 -3.01
CA ILE A 50 7.04 12.99 -3.53
C ILE A 50 7.06 13.27 -5.04
N GLU A 51 6.09 12.77 -5.80
CA GLU A 51 5.98 13.08 -7.24
C GLU A 51 5.81 14.58 -7.48
N ILE A 52 4.95 15.26 -6.72
CA ILE A 52 4.77 16.72 -6.82
C ILE A 52 6.10 17.43 -6.63
N ASN A 53 6.85 17.09 -5.57
CA ASN A 53 8.15 17.70 -5.29
C ASN A 53 9.13 17.45 -6.44
N ARG A 54 9.20 16.22 -6.97
CA ARG A 54 10.06 15.90 -8.12
C ARG A 54 9.72 16.74 -9.36
N HIS A 55 8.43 16.95 -9.64
CA HIS A 55 8.01 17.77 -10.79
C HIS A 55 8.31 19.24 -10.57
N LEU A 56 8.17 19.76 -9.34
CA LEU A 56 8.56 21.12 -8.98
C LEU A 56 10.07 21.33 -9.16
N GLU A 57 10.89 20.42 -8.66
CA GLU A 57 12.36 20.45 -8.84
C GLU A 57 12.76 20.47 -10.33
N TRP A 58 12.06 19.73 -11.18
CA TRP A 58 12.30 19.80 -12.63
C TRP A 58 11.94 21.15 -13.23
N LEU A 59 10.84 21.77 -12.80
CA LEU A 59 10.43 23.09 -13.29
C LEU A 59 11.38 24.21 -12.86
N GLU A 60 12.13 24.03 -11.77
CA GLU A 60 13.18 24.95 -11.32
C GLU A 60 14.45 24.89 -12.20
N THR A 61 14.62 23.82 -12.97
CA THR A 61 15.78 23.66 -13.87
C THR A 61 15.65 24.58 -15.09
N SER A 62 16.72 25.31 -15.42
CA SER A 62 16.73 26.39 -16.41
C SER A 62 16.41 25.95 -17.85
N ASP A 63 16.75 24.71 -18.20
CA ASP A 63 16.62 24.15 -19.55
C ASP A 63 15.62 22.98 -19.61
N VAL A 64 14.52 23.03 -18.84
CA VAL A 64 13.58 21.91 -18.82
C VAL A 64 12.89 21.74 -20.18
N GLU A 65 13.31 20.72 -20.92
CA GLU A 65 12.57 20.23 -22.08
C GLU A 65 11.19 19.72 -21.61
N ASN A 66 10.17 19.87 -22.46
CA ASN A 66 8.79 19.42 -22.17
C ASN A 66 8.12 20.06 -20.94
N ARG A 67 8.45 21.32 -20.61
CA ARG A 67 7.83 22.08 -19.51
C ARG A 67 6.29 21.99 -19.46
N GLY A 68 5.63 22.04 -20.61
CA GLY A 68 4.17 21.92 -20.70
C GLY A 68 3.63 20.57 -20.24
N GLU A 69 4.32 19.47 -20.56
CA GLU A 69 3.98 18.13 -20.09
C GLU A 69 4.15 18.01 -18.57
N ILE A 70 5.26 18.55 -18.03
CA ILE A 70 5.52 18.55 -16.59
C ILE A 70 4.45 19.33 -15.84
N LEU A 71 4.03 20.50 -16.34
CA LEU A 71 2.95 21.31 -15.75
C LEU A 71 1.60 20.57 -15.80
N ASN A 72 1.27 19.94 -16.93
CA ASN A 72 0.04 19.16 -17.04
C ASN A 72 0.03 17.99 -16.04
N ARG A 73 1.16 17.30 -15.90
CA ARG A 73 1.30 16.21 -14.94
C ARG A 73 1.22 16.71 -13.50
N LEU A 74 1.85 17.83 -13.18
CA LEU A 74 1.76 18.47 -11.87
C LEU A 74 0.31 18.82 -11.51
N ASN A 75 -0.46 19.38 -12.44
CA ASN A 75 -1.88 19.65 -12.21
C ASN A 75 -2.67 18.37 -11.92
N GLN A 76 -2.40 17.28 -12.65
CA GLN A 76 -3.02 15.98 -12.37
C GLN A 76 -2.64 15.46 -10.97
N LEU A 77 -1.37 15.60 -10.58
CA LEU A 77 -0.91 15.17 -9.26
C LEU A 77 -1.57 15.97 -8.13
N ILE A 78 -1.82 17.27 -8.33
CA ILE A 78 -2.54 18.11 -7.36
C ILE A 78 -4.00 17.62 -7.22
N VAL A 79 -4.68 17.36 -8.34
CA VAL A 79 -6.05 16.81 -8.33
C VAL A 79 -6.09 15.44 -7.64
N ASP A 80 -5.12 14.57 -7.93
CA ASP A 80 -5.02 13.27 -7.27
C ASP A 80 -4.77 13.45 -5.76
N LEU A 81 -3.89 14.38 -5.36
CA LEU A 81 -3.62 14.64 -3.95
C LEU A 81 -4.87 15.07 -3.19
N GLU A 82 -5.67 15.98 -3.76
CA GLU A 82 -6.94 16.41 -3.19
C GLU A 82 -7.91 15.23 -3.07
N LYS A 83 -8.10 14.48 -4.18
CA LYS A 83 -8.94 13.28 -4.21
C LYS A 83 -8.59 12.29 -3.09
N TYR A 84 -7.31 11.93 -2.94
CA TYR A 84 -6.89 10.93 -1.95
C TYR A 84 -6.88 11.48 -0.53
N LYS A 85 -6.64 12.79 -0.32
CA LYS A 85 -6.74 13.39 1.02
C LYS A 85 -8.17 13.40 1.55
N ASP A 86 -9.15 13.61 0.68
CA ASP A 86 -10.56 13.70 1.05
C ASP A 86 -11.28 12.34 0.97
N MET A 87 -10.62 11.33 0.42
CA MET A 87 -11.16 9.97 0.29
C MET A 87 -11.40 9.32 1.65
N LYS A 88 -12.58 8.72 1.81
CA LYS A 88 -12.89 7.92 2.99
C LYS A 88 -12.19 6.57 2.92
N ILE A 89 -11.82 6.02 4.08
CA ILE A 89 -11.09 4.74 4.15
C ILE A 89 -11.88 3.61 3.49
N GLU A 90 -13.21 3.63 3.61
CA GLU A 90 -14.09 2.60 3.06
C GLU A 90 -14.11 2.60 1.53
N GLU A 91 -13.96 3.78 0.93
CA GLU A 91 -13.91 4.00 -0.53
C GLU A 91 -12.56 3.61 -1.13
N TYR A 92 -11.51 3.59 -0.31
CA TYR A 92 -10.17 3.22 -0.76
C TYR A 92 -10.09 1.72 -1.08
N THR A 93 -9.62 1.40 -2.27
CA THR A 93 -9.39 0.02 -2.71
C THR A 93 -7.96 -0.40 -2.38
N ILE A 94 -7.79 -1.58 -1.78
CA ILE A 94 -6.46 -2.13 -1.50
C ILE A 94 -5.74 -2.35 -2.83
N PRO A 95 -4.52 -1.82 -3.01
CA PRO A 95 -3.79 -1.95 -4.26
C PRO A 95 -3.31 -3.38 -4.53
N GLU A 96 -2.73 -3.60 -5.70
CA GLU A 96 -2.12 -4.87 -6.07
C GLU A 96 -1.06 -5.30 -5.03
N LYS A 97 -1.22 -6.52 -4.53
CA LYS A 97 -0.28 -7.17 -3.62
C LYS A 97 0.77 -7.95 -4.41
N ARG A 98 2.06 -7.76 -4.10
CA ARG A 98 3.15 -8.61 -4.59
C ARG A 98 3.96 -9.20 -3.42
N GLU A 99 4.42 -10.42 -3.61
CA GLU A 99 5.43 -11.04 -2.73
C GLU A 99 6.77 -11.03 -3.45
N VAL A 100 7.81 -10.53 -2.79
CA VAL A 100 9.12 -10.30 -3.42
C VAL A 100 10.24 -10.60 -2.43
N ILE A 101 11.40 -11.04 -2.93
CA ILE A 101 12.62 -11.09 -2.12
C ILE A 101 13.37 -9.77 -2.35
N GLY A 102 13.46 -8.93 -1.31
CA GLY A 102 14.02 -7.58 -1.46
C GLY A 102 14.89 -7.11 -0.30
N TRP A 103 15.63 -6.03 -0.55
CA TRP A 103 16.50 -5.36 0.42
C TRP A 103 16.66 -3.87 0.10
N ILE A 104 17.17 -3.11 1.06
CA ILE A 104 17.62 -1.73 0.85
C ILE A 104 19.13 -1.68 1.09
N GLU A 105 19.89 -0.86 0.34
CA GLU A 105 21.36 -0.83 0.49
C GLU A 105 21.85 0.04 1.67
N GLY A 106 21.05 1.02 2.09
CA GLY A 106 21.37 1.97 3.16
C GLY A 106 20.31 1.99 4.27
N SER A 107 20.43 2.94 5.19
CA SER A 107 19.40 3.17 6.20
C SER A 107 18.07 3.53 5.54
N TYR A 108 16.98 3.00 6.10
CA TYR A 108 15.65 3.31 5.59
C TYR A 108 15.40 4.82 5.63
N LYS A 109 15.06 5.37 4.47
CA LYS A 109 14.43 6.68 4.30
C LYS A 109 13.23 6.51 3.38
N MET A 110 12.29 7.43 3.50
CA MET A 110 11.17 7.51 2.56
C MET A 110 11.73 7.78 1.15
N ASP A 111 11.12 7.17 0.14
CA ASP A 111 11.57 7.14 -1.26
C ASP A 111 12.86 6.32 -1.53
N ASN A 112 13.31 5.50 -0.58
CA ASN A 112 14.38 4.54 -0.86
C ASN A 112 13.95 3.52 -1.92
N LEU A 113 14.86 3.22 -2.86
CA LEU A 113 14.71 2.10 -3.77
C LEU A 113 14.75 0.79 -2.99
N LEU A 114 13.71 -0.03 -3.18
CA LEU A 114 13.66 -1.43 -2.78
C LEU A 114 14.25 -2.27 -3.91
N TYR A 115 15.44 -2.81 -3.67
CA TYR A 115 16.06 -3.76 -4.59
C TYR A 115 15.36 -5.09 -4.47
N ILE A 116 15.06 -5.70 -5.62
CA ILE A 116 14.43 -7.03 -5.71
C ILE A 116 15.42 -8.01 -6.32
N GLU A 117 15.36 -9.26 -5.86
CA GLU A 117 16.13 -10.35 -6.44
C GLU A 117 15.79 -10.52 -7.93
N ASN A 118 16.82 -10.65 -8.76
CA ASN A 118 16.71 -10.71 -10.23
C ASN A 118 16.08 -9.48 -10.89
N MET A 119 16.07 -8.30 -10.23
CA MET A 119 15.65 -7.05 -10.84
C MET A 119 16.55 -6.71 -12.04
N THR A 120 15.93 -6.33 -13.16
CA THR A 120 16.66 -5.96 -14.38
C THR A 120 17.00 -4.48 -14.40
N ARG A 121 17.85 -4.06 -15.35
CA ARG A 121 18.14 -2.64 -15.61
C ARG A 121 16.92 -1.85 -16.10
N SER A 122 15.85 -2.53 -16.51
CA SER A 122 14.60 -1.93 -16.97
C SER A 122 13.45 -2.11 -15.96
N GLY A 123 13.76 -2.52 -14.73
CA GLY A 123 12.79 -2.65 -13.66
C GLY A 123 12.05 -4.01 -13.65
N PRO A 124 10.85 -4.06 -13.03
CA PRO A 124 10.17 -2.95 -12.37
C PRO A 124 10.95 -2.39 -11.17
N PHE A 125 10.86 -1.07 -10.94
CA PHE A 125 11.49 -0.39 -9.80
C PHE A 125 10.47 -0.06 -8.72
N TYR A 126 10.81 -0.30 -7.46
CA TYR A 126 9.90 -0.06 -6.32
C TYR A 126 10.49 0.93 -5.33
N HIS A 127 9.77 2.01 -5.02
CA HIS A 127 10.19 3.05 -4.10
C HIS A 127 9.36 3.01 -2.81
N ILE A 128 9.99 2.84 -1.65
CA ILE A 128 9.28 2.65 -0.38
C ILE A 128 8.75 3.98 0.14
N VAL A 129 7.43 4.09 0.30
CA VAL A 129 6.74 5.29 0.81
C VAL A 129 5.98 5.05 2.11
N GLY A 130 6.04 3.82 2.61
CA GLY A 130 5.56 3.45 3.93
C GLY A 130 5.94 2.02 4.28
N ILE A 131 6.09 1.76 5.57
CA ILE A 131 6.37 0.46 6.13
C ILE A 131 5.39 0.24 7.29
N ARG A 132 4.88 -0.98 7.43
CA ARG A 132 4.03 -1.34 8.57
C ARG A 132 4.81 -1.35 9.87
N GLY A 133 4.25 -0.69 10.88
CA GLY A 133 4.83 -0.62 12.21
C GLY A 133 6.10 0.26 12.27
N ASN A 134 6.87 0.09 13.34
CA ASN A 134 8.08 0.89 13.62
C ASN A 134 9.37 0.11 13.37
N ALA A 135 9.29 -1.05 12.71
CA ALA A 135 10.47 -1.86 12.47
C ALA A 135 11.35 -1.20 11.40
N THR A 136 12.67 -1.26 11.61
CA THR A 136 13.66 -0.76 10.66
C THR A 136 14.11 -1.93 9.79
N ILE A 137 14.11 -1.77 8.46
CA ILE A 137 14.73 -2.74 7.55
C ILE A 137 16.24 -2.61 7.70
N GLU A 138 16.94 -3.70 8.00
CA GLU A 138 18.40 -3.69 8.07
C GLU A 138 18.99 -3.52 6.66
N PRO A 139 19.99 -2.65 6.48
CA PRO A 139 20.66 -2.49 5.19
C PRO A 139 21.29 -3.80 4.72
N ASN A 140 21.20 -4.07 3.41
CA ASN A 140 21.80 -5.20 2.69
C ASN A 140 21.31 -6.59 3.12
N LYS A 141 20.29 -6.67 3.98
CA LYS A 141 19.65 -7.92 4.37
C LYS A 141 18.46 -8.19 3.48
N LYS A 142 18.42 -9.40 2.89
CA LYS A 142 17.30 -9.87 2.07
C LYS A 142 16.15 -10.36 2.95
N TYR A 143 14.94 -9.96 2.61
CA TYR A 143 13.71 -10.38 3.26
C TYR A 143 12.69 -10.87 2.23
N LEU A 144 11.85 -11.83 2.63
CA LEU A 144 10.63 -12.13 1.88
C LEU A 144 9.57 -11.10 2.29
N MET A 145 9.32 -10.14 1.40
CA MET A 145 8.45 -9.00 1.66
C MET A 145 7.08 -9.16 1.01
N THR A 146 6.05 -8.68 1.71
CA THR A 146 4.74 -8.41 1.12
C THR A 146 4.62 -6.91 0.87
N ILE A 147 4.49 -6.51 -0.39
CA ILE A 147 4.36 -5.13 -0.82
C ILE A 147 3.01 -4.85 -1.49
N TYR A 148 2.54 -3.62 -1.39
CA TYR A 148 1.37 -3.11 -2.10
C TYR A 148 1.77 -1.95 -3.02
N LEU A 149 1.37 -2.00 -4.29
CA LEU A 149 1.72 -1.00 -5.31
C LEU A 149 0.77 0.20 -5.20
N VAL A 150 1.12 1.19 -4.38
CA VAL A 150 0.19 2.25 -3.96
C VAL A 150 0.00 3.36 -4.98
N TYR A 151 1.01 3.67 -5.80
CA TYR A 151 0.90 4.71 -6.82
C TYR A 151 1.97 4.53 -7.93
N PRO A 152 1.64 4.71 -9.21
CA PRO A 152 2.62 4.64 -10.28
C PRO A 152 3.57 5.85 -10.25
N ARG A 153 4.85 5.62 -10.54
CA ARG A 153 5.87 6.66 -10.59
C ARG A 153 6.10 7.11 -12.03
N TYR A 154 6.22 8.41 -12.27
CA TYR A 154 6.56 8.91 -13.60
C TYR A 154 8.03 8.57 -13.92
N TYR A 155 8.21 7.60 -14.80
CA TYR A 155 9.51 7.05 -15.21
C TYR A 155 9.40 6.33 -16.57
N PRO A 156 10.47 6.26 -17.39
CA PRO A 156 10.43 5.60 -18.70
C PRO A 156 10.19 4.08 -18.67
N PHE A 157 10.36 3.45 -17.50
CA PHE A 157 10.15 2.03 -17.26
C PHE A 157 9.13 1.82 -16.14
N GLU A 158 8.62 0.59 -16.01
CA GLU A 158 7.69 0.24 -14.93
C GLU A 158 8.28 0.62 -13.57
N SER A 159 7.61 1.54 -12.87
CA SER A 159 8.08 2.06 -11.60
C SER A 159 6.89 2.40 -10.71
N TYR A 160 6.96 1.98 -9.46
CA TYR A 160 5.89 2.14 -8.49
C TYR A 160 6.41 2.61 -7.15
N TYR A 161 5.61 3.42 -6.49
CA TYR A 161 5.68 3.61 -5.06
C TYR A 161 4.99 2.44 -4.36
N VAL A 162 5.61 1.95 -3.29
CA VAL A 162 5.14 0.77 -2.57
C VAL A 162 5.02 1.00 -1.07
N TYR A 163 4.04 0.33 -0.49
CA TYR A 163 3.92 0.15 0.96
C TYR A 163 4.36 -1.25 1.34
N VAL A 164 5.32 -1.37 2.26
CA VAL A 164 5.82 -2.66 2.77
C VAL A 164 4.98 -3.07 3.97
N TYR A 165 4.20 -4.14 3.82
CA TYR A 165 3.28 -4.61 4.86
C TYR A 165 3.93 -5.60 5.84
N LYS A 166 4.86 -6.41 5.33
CA LYS A 166 5.58 -7.44 6.09
C LYS A 166 6.93 -7.68 5.43
N TYR A 167 7.95 -7.99 6.23
CA TYR A 167 9.28 -8.43 5.80
C TYR A 167 9.93 -9.26 6.91
#